data_AF-A0A9D8BIT0-F1
#
_entry.id   AF-A0A9D8BIT0-F1
#
_cell.length_a   1.000
_cell.length_b   1.000
_cell.length_c   1.000
_cell.angle_alpha   90.00
_cell.angle_beta   90.00
_cell.angle_gamma   90.00
#
_symmetry.space_group_name_H-M   'P 1'
#
loop_
_entity.id
_entity.type
_entity.pdbx_description
1 polymer ?
#
loop_
_entity_poly.entity_id
_entity_poly.type
_entity_poly.pdbx_seq_one_letter_code
_entity_poly.pdbx_strand_id
1 'polypeptide(L)'
;MPLQEATSQIVASPEETPFPGDLSDVVDAEETAKWQRGEYIGSIVQRVLDGDEEAWKELYREQWRPVFNKIMHMTRDPDLAEEIAQQVWQHAHRKIRSLRNPRAFCSWIQRVANNMTLNFLQR
;
A
#
# COMPACT_ATOMS: atom_id res chain seq x y z
N MET A 1 12.66 -30.02 48.34
CA MET A 1 12.37 -28.68 48.88
C MET A 1 12.20 -27.71 47.71
N PRO A 2 11.35 -26.69 47.77
CA PRO A 2 9.89 -26.75 47.97
C PRO A 2 9.15 -25.67 47.14
N LEU A 3 7.82 -25.54 47.35
CA LEU A 3 6.97 -24.34 47.14
C LEU A 3 6.76 -23.88 45.69
N GLN A 4 5.63 -23.31 45.28
CA GLN A 4 4.29 -23.14 45.81
C GLN A 4 3.48 -22.57 44.63
N GLU A 5 2.20 -22.92 44.62
CA GLU A 5 1.09 -21.99 44.39
C GLU A 5 1.17 -20.92 43.29
N ALA A 6 0.21 -21.10 42.38
CA ALA A 6 -0.84 -20.13 42.12
C ALA A 6 -0.57 -18.98 41.13
N THR A 7 -1.59 -18.89 40.28
CA THR A 7 -2.31 -17.67 39.87
C THR A 7 -2.11 -17.26 38.42
N SER A 8 -3.26 -17.14 37.77
CA SER A 8 -3.54 -16.32 36.60
C SER A 8 -2.96 -16.85 35.28
N GLN A 9 -3.76 -17.46 34.42
CA GLN A 9 -4.97 -16.85 33.87
C GLN A 9 -4.68 -15.39 33.48
N ILE A 10 -3.90 -15.21 32.42
CA ILE A 10 -4.25 -14.15 31.48
C ILE A 10 -5.06 -14.85 30.40
N VAL A 11 -6.37 -14.84 30.64
CA VAL A 11 -7.34 -15.02 29.58
C VAL A 11 -7.14 -13.85 28.62
N ALA A 12 -6.64 -14.14 27.44
CA ALA A 12 -6.91 -13.34 26.25
C ALA A 12 -7.47 -14.34 25.24
N SER A 13 -8.71 -14.07 24.85
CA SER A 13 -9.60 -14.91 24.07
C SER A 13 -9.02 -15.47 22.74
N PRO A 14 -9.64 -16.55 22.21
CA PRO A 14 -8.97 -17.54 21.37
C PRO A 14 -9.12 -17.34 19.85
N GLU A 15 -9.22 -16.12 19.29
CA GLU A 15 -9.74 -15.99 17.91
C GLU A 15 -9.06 -15.09 16.86
N GLU A 16 -7.91 -14.43 17.06
CA GLU A 16 -7.28 -13.73 15.91
C GLU A 16 -5.75 -13.80 15.87
N THR A 17 -5.24 -14.87 15.28
CA THR A 17 -4.02 -14.80 14.47
C THR A 17 -4.40 -14.93 12.99
N PRO A 18 -4.35 -13.85 12.19
CA PRO A 18 -4.34 -13.99 10.74
C PRO A 18 -2.88 -14.06 10.27
N PHE A 19 -2.32 -15.27 10.20
CA PHE A 19 -1.04 -15.57 9.55
C PHE A 19 -1.23 -16.73 8.57
N PRO A 20 -0.50 -16.75 7.43
CA PRO A 20 -0.66 -17.76 6.41
C PRO A 20 -0.25 -19.11 6.99
N GLY A 21 -1.22 -20.01 7.08
CA GLY A 21 -0.99 -21.39 7.47
C GLY A 21 -0.11 -22.09 6.45
N ASP A 22 0.96 -22.69 6.96
CA ASP A 22 1.75 -23.76 6.36
C ASP A 22 2.74 -23.39 5.25
N LEU A 23 3.79 -22.62 5.59
CA LEU A 23 5.11 -22.74 4.97
C LEU A 23 6.18 -22.45 6.03
N SER A 24 6.53 -23.49 6.80
CA SER A 24 7.55 -23.45 7.85
C SER A 24 9.00 -23.34 7.35
N ASP A 25 9.22 -23.25 6.03
CA ASP A 25 10.56 -23.16 5.47
C ASP A 25 10.55 -22.05 4.41
N VAL A 26 11.41 -21.03 4.62
CA VAL A 26 11.71 -19.87 3.74
C VAL A 26 10.58 -18.88 3.44
N VAL A 27 10.39 -17.89 4.32
CA VAL A 27 9.85 -16.57 3.93
C VAL A 27 10.85 -15.49 4.32
N ASP A 28 11.37 -14.77 3.32
CA ASP A 28 12.25 -13.62 3.51
C ASP A 28 11.55 -12.55 4.36
N ALA A 29 12.27 -11.90 5.26
CA ALA A 29 11.75 -10.81 6.08
C ALA A 29 11.16 -9.64 5.24
N GLU A 30 11.63 -9.51 3.99
CA GLU A 30 11.08 -8.58 3.00
C GLU A 30 9.65 -8.95 2.58
N GLU A 31 9.31 -10.24 2.54
CA GLU A 31 8.00 -10.71 2.11
C GLU A 31 6.94 -10.44 3.17
N THR A 32 7.25 -10.64 4.45
CA THR A 32 6.38 -10.26 5.58
C THR A 32 6.11 -8.75 5.63
N ALA A 33 7.12 -7.93 5.34
CA ALA A 33 6.98 -6.46 5.28
C ALA A 33 6.08 -6.00 4.12
N LYS A 34 6.11 -6.71 2.98
CA LYS A 34 5.27 -6.42 1.81
C LYS A 34 3.78 -6.63 2.09
N TRP A 35 3.43 -7.68 2.82
CA TRP A 35 2.03 -7.95 3.23
C TRP A 35 1.52 -6.89 4.21
N GLN A 36 2.33 -6.53 5.21
CA GLN A 36 1.98 -5.48 6.19
C GLN A 36 1.77 -4.12 5.50
N ARG A 37 2.59 -3.78 4.51
CA ARG A 37 2.44 -2.53 3.77
C ARG A 37 1.19 -2.54 2.89
N GLY A 38 0.87 -3.66 2.24
CA GLY A 38 -0.36 -3.80 1.47
C GLY A 38 -1.62 -3.64 2.32
N GLU A 39 -1.59 -4.17 3.55
CA GLU A 39 -2.66 -4.01 4.53
C GLU A 39 -2.83 -2.54 4.95
N TYR A 40 -1.73 -1.89 5.32
CA TYR A 40 -1.74 -0.50 5.76
C TYR A 40 -2.24 0.45 4.66
N ILE A 41 -1.76 0.29 3.42
CA ILE A 41 -2.25 1.09 2.30
C ILE A 41 -3.72 0.78 2.02
N GLY A 42 -4.13 -0.48 2.14
CA GLY A 42 -5.53 -0.88 1.99
C GLY A 42 -6.46 -0.19 2.98
N SER A 43 -6.06 -0.07 4.25
CA SER A 43 -6.88 0.60 5.27
C SER A 43 -7.01 2.11 5.03
N ILE A 44 -5.94 2.78 4.56
CA ILE A 44 -6.02 4.20 4.17
C ILE A 44 -6.97 4.36 2.97
N VAL A 45 -6.85 3.50 1.96
CA VAL A 45 -7.72 3.56 0.77
C VAL A 45 -9.18 3.34 1.15
N GLN A 46 -9.48 2.44 2.09
CA GLN A 46 -10.85 2.25 2.58
C GLN A 46 -11.41 3.55 3.17
N ARG A 47 -10.65 4.23 4.02
CA ARG A 47 -11.05 5.55 4.57
C ARG A 47 -11.28 6.59 3.47
N VAL A 48 -10.46 6.60 2.42
CA VAL A 48 -10.68 7.48 1.25
C VAL A 48 -12.00 7.15 0.55
N LEU A 49 -12.35 5.87 0.40
CA LEU A 49 -13.62 5.46 -0.18
C LEU A 49 -14.81 5.90 0.67
N ASP A 50 -14.63 5.93 1.99
CA ASP A 50 -15.61 6.40 2.97
C ASP A 50 -15.74 7.93 3.01
N GLY A 51 -14.91 8.66 2.26
CA GLY A 51 -14.98 10.12 2.11
C GLY A 51 -14.02 10.91 3.01
N ASP A 52 -13.06 10.26 3.66
CA ASP A 52 -12.01 10.90 4.46
C ASP A 52 -10.97 11.57 3.54
N GLU A 53 -11.05 12.90 3.40
CA GLU A 53 -10.08 13.70 2.62
C GLU A 53 -8.66 13.65 3.22
N GLU A 54 -8.55 13.41 4.52
CA GLU A 54 -7.27 13.37 5.22
C GLU A 54 -6.56 12.04 4.97
N ALA A 55 -7.33 10.96 4.80
CA ALA A 55 -6.81 9.70 4.29
C ALA A 55 -6.24 9.83 2.87
N TRP A 56 -6.78 10.72 2.03
CA TRP A 56 -6.21 10.93 0.68
C TRP A 56 -4.83 11.59 0.76
N LYS A 57 -4.67 12.60 1.63
CA LYS A 57 -3.37 13.24 1.88
C LYS A 57 -2.36 12.24 2.47
N GLU A 58 -2.81 11.36 3.37
CA GLU A 58 -1.99 10.27 3.92
C GLU A 58 -1.53 9.32 2.82
N LEU A 59 -2.45 8.82 2.00
CA LEU A 59 -2.17 7.92 0.88
C LEU A 59 -1.18 8.55 -0.11
N TYR A 60 -1.38 9.83 -0.41
CA TYR A 60 -0.49 10.60 -1.27
C TYR A 60 0.94 10.63 -0.71
N ARG A 61 1.12 11.00 0.56
CA ARG A 61 2.46 11.05 1.18
C ARG A 61 3.16 9.69 1.13
N GLU A 62 2.42 8.62 1.39
CA GLU A 62 2.97 7.26 1.41
C GLU A 62 3.38 6.73 0.03
N GLN A 63 2.63 7.09 -1.02
CA GLN A 63 2.82 6.53 -2.36
C GLN A 63 3.43 7.51 -3.36
N TRP A 64 3.63 8.78 -3.00
CA TRP A 64 4.24 9.78 -3.88
C TRP A 64 5.62 9.34 -4.36
N ARG A 65 6.54 9.04 -3.42
CA ARG A 65 7.93 8.66 -3.77
C ARG A 65 8.01 7.41 -4.65
N PRO A 66 7.32 6.28 -4.34
CA PRO A 66 7.32 5.11 -5.21
C PRO A 66 6.81 5.37 -6.63
N VAL A 67 5.77 6.19 -6.76
CA VAL A 67 5.19 6.54 -8.07
C VAL A 67 6.12 7.48 -8.85
N PHE A 68 6.59 8.54 -8.20
CA PHE A 68 7.51 9.50 -8.80
C PHE A 68 8.81 8.83 -9.26
N ASN A 69 9.43 7.99 -8.40
CA ASN A 69 10.64 7.26 -8.77
C ASN A 69 10.42 6.37 -9.98
N LYS A 70 9.27 5.68 -10.06
CA LYS A 70 8.95 4.84 -11.21
C LYS A 70 8.92 5.65 -12.51
N ILE A 71 8.26 6.81 -12.50
CA ILE A 71 8.15 7.71 -13.65
C ILE A 71 9.54 8.27 -13.99
N MET A 72 10.29 8.75 -12.99
CA MET A 72 11.64 9.27 -13.14
C MET A 72 12.60 8.26 -13.77
N HIS A 73 12.49 6.98 -13.43
CA HIS A 73 13.28 5.93 -14.07
C HIS A 73 12.96 5.73 -15.56
N MET A 74 11.74 6.04 -15.98
CA MET A 74 11.29 5.92 -17.37
C MET A 74 11.60 7.18 -18.18
N THR A 75 11.38 8.37 -17.63
CA THR A 75 11.58 9.65 -18.34
C THR A 75 13.03 10.12 -18.28
N ARG A 76 13.75 9.84 -17.19
CA ARG A 76 15.08 10.38 -16.87
C ARG A 76 15.15 11.92 -16.89
N ASP A 77 14.00 12.56 -16.73
CA ASP A 77 13.82 14.00 -16.73
C ASP A 77 12.93 14.35 -15.52
N PRO A 78 13.44 15.17 -14.59
CA PRO A 78 12.75 15.50 -13.35
C PRO A 78 11.52 16.37 -13.58
N ASP A 79 11.58 17.35 -14.49
CA ASP A 79 10.49 18.27 -14.78
C ASP A 79 9.34 17.50 -15.43
N LEU A 80 9.68 16.64 -16.39
CA LEU A 80 8.70 15.78 -17.04
C LEU A 80 8.12 14.73 -16.07
N ALA A 81 8.95 14.17 -15.19
CA ALA A 81 8.47 13.20 -14.19
C ALA A 81 7.47 13.83 -13.23
N GLU A 82 7.71 15.08 -12.82
CA GLU A 82 6.80 15.82 -11.96
C GLU A 82 5.46 16.08 -12.66
N GLU A 83 5.49 16.53 -13.92
CA GLU A 83 4.28 16.78 -14.70
C GLU A 83 3.43 15.51 -14.82
N ILE A 84 4.04 14.38 -15.20
CA ILE A 84 3.33 13.10 -15.33
C ILE A 84 2.84 12.61 -13.97
N ALA A 85 3.64 12.71 -12.91
CA ALA A 85 3.23 12.30 -11.56
C ALA A 85 1.99 13.08 -11.09
N GLN A 86 1.95 14.40 -11.31
CA GLN A 86 0.78 15.22 -11.00
C GLN A 86 -0.46 14.72 -11.76
N GLN A 87 -0.34 14.43 -13.06
CA GLN A 87 -1.46 13.91 -13.86
C GLN A 87 -1.93 12.52 -13.38
N VAL A 88 -1.01 11.64 -12.98
CA VAL A 88 -1.30 10.33 -12.39
C VAL A 88 -2.13 10.48 -11.12
N TRP A 89 -1.72 11.38 -10.22
CA TRP A 89 -2.43 11.60 -8.96
C TRP A 89 -3.81 12.24 -9.17
N GLN A 90 -3.94 13.16 -10.12
CA GLN A 90 -5.25 13.70 -10.50
C GLN A 90 -6.18 12.62 -11.09
N HIS A 91 -5.64 11.74 -11.93
CA HIS A 91 -6.39 10.59 -12.47
C HIS A 91 -6.78 9.61 -11.36
N ALA A 92 -5.85 9.35 -10.44
CA ALA A 92 -6.07 8.45 -9.33
C ALA A 92 -7.20 8.96 -8.42
N HIS A 93 -7.21 10.26 -8.10
CA HIS A 93 -8.28 10.87 -7.29
C HIS A 93 -9.67 10.67 -7.91
N ARG A 94 -9.78 10.78 -9.25
CA ARG A 94 -11.04 10.58 -9.96
C ARG A 94 -11.46 9.10 -10.05
N LYS A 95 -10.51 8.17 -10.04
CA LYS A 95 -10.75 6.75 -10.30
C LYS A 95 -10.63 5.85 -9.09
N ILE A 96 -10.16 6.34 -7.94
CA ILE A 96 -9.99 5.53 -6.73
C ILE A 96 -11.30 4.86 -6.29
N ARG A 97 -12.45 5.54 -6.46
CA ARG A 97 -13.79 4.96 -6.19
C ARG A 97 -14.17 3.76 -7.06
N SER A 98 -13.47 3.54 -8.18
CA SER A 98 -13.65 2.35 -9.02
C SER A 98 -12.83 1.15 -8.56
N LEU A 99 -11.94 1.34 -7.60
CA LEU A 99 -11.08 0.29 -7.07
C LEU A 99 -11.90 -0.65 -6.19
N ARG A 100 -12.10 -1.89 -6.63
CA ARG A 100 -12.86 -2.91 -5.89
C ARG A 100 -12.08 -3.50 -4.71
N ASN A 101 -10.74 -3.48 -4.77
CA ASN A 101 -9.87 -4.03 -3.75
C ASN A 101 -8.88 -2.96 -3.26
N PRO A 102 -9.07 -2.41 -2.05
CA PRO A 102 -8.18 -1.40 -1.47
C PRO A 102 -6.71 -1.83 -1.40
N ARG A 103 -6.43 -3.11 -1.10
CA ARG A 103 -5.06 -3.65 -1.00
C ARG A 103 -4.34 -3.69 -2.36
N ALA A 104 -5.09 -3.63 -3.46
CA ALA A 104 -4.52 -3.63 -4.81
C ALA A 104 -4.03 -2.24 -5.26
N PHE A 105 -4.22 -1.19 -4.45
CA PHE A 105 -3.93 0.20 -4.82
C PHE A 105 -2.50 0.39 -5.33
N CYS A 106 -1.48 -0.13 -4.65
CA CYS A 106 -0.08 -0.01 -5.06
C CYS A 106 0.15 -0.56 -6.48
N SER A 107 -0.43 -1.72 -6.80
CA SER A 107 -0.31 -2.30 -8.14
C SER A 107 -1.11 -1.53 -9.19
N TRP A 108 -2.24 -0.96 -8.79
CA TRP A 108 -3.12 -0.20 -9.67
C TRP A 108 -2.49 1.15 -10.05
N ILE A 109 -2.00 1.91 -9.07
CA ILE A 109 -1.39 3.23 -9.32
C ILE A 109 -0.12 3.13 -10.17
N GLN A 110 0.67 2.07 -9.97
CA GLN A 110 1.87 1.80 -10.79
C GLN A 110 1.51 1.49 -12.25
N ARG A 111 0.39 0.78 -12.50
CA ARG A 111 -0.12 0.57 -13.88
C ARG A 111 -0.58 1.88 -14.52
N VAL A 112 -1.30 2.72 -13.77
CA VAL A 112 -1.72 4.05 -14.24
C VAL A 112 -0.48 4.89 -14.61
N ALA A 113 0.51 4.94 -13.72
CA ALA A 113 1.76 5.67 -13.94
C ALA A 113 2.50 5.19 -15.19
N ASN A 114 2.66 3.87 -15.37
CA ASN A 114 3.30 3.31 -16.56
C ASN A 114 2.54 3.69 -17.84
N ASN A 115 1.22 3.50 -17.86
CA ASN A 115 0.42 3.77 -19.04
C ASN A 115 0.46 5.26 -19.44
N MET A 116 0.37 6.15 -18.46
CA MET A 116 0.47 7.60 -18.70
C MET A 116 1.86 8.01 -19.17
N THR A 117 2.91 7.46 -18.56
CA THR A 117 4.29 7.75 -18.98
C THR A 117 4.57 7.28 -20.40
N LEU A 118 4.16 6.05 -20.75
CA LEU A 118 4.29 5.53 -22.11
C LEU A 118 3.51 6.37 -23.10
N ASN A 119 2.29 6.80 -22.75
CA ASN A 119 1.49 7.67 -23.61
C ASN A 119 2.17 9.03 -23.84
N PHE A 120 2.83 9.58 -22.83
CA PHE A 120 3.57 10.84 -22.95
C PHE A 120 4.80 10.68 -23.86
N LEU A 121 5.55 9.59 -23.70
CA LEU A 121 6.77 9.33 -24.50
C LEU A 121 6.50 8.93 -25.96
N GLN A 122 5.27 8.49 -26.28
CA GLN A 122 4.85 8.13 -27.64
C GLN A 122 4.30 9.30 -28.44
N ARG A 123 4.17 10.48 -27.82
CA ARG A 123 3.73 11.72 -28.46
C ARG A 123 4.91 12.50 -29.02
#